data_AF-A0A0D6EF47-F1
#
_entry.id   AF-A0A0D6EF47-F1
#
_cell.length_a   1.000
_cell.length_b   1.000
_cell.length_c   1.000
_cell.angle_alpha   90.00
_cell.angle_beta   90.00
_cell.angle_gamma   90.00
#
_symmetry.space_group_name_H-M   'P 1'
#
loop_
_entity.id
_entity.type
_entity.pdbx_description
1 polymer ?
#
loop_
_entity_poly.entity_id
_entity_poly.type
_entity_poly.pdbx_seq_one_letter_code
_entity_poly.pdbx_strand_id
1 'polypeptide(L)' 'MVGPRFEQTAQKFQPRPLAAIELIAEEPIRLVEGRVAACDGGAGPLGHPRIFINLDKPGAHACTYCGIRYEKEDHHHGHH' A
#
# COMPACT_ATOMS: atom_id res chain seq x y z
N MET A 1 -4.92 -14.07 24.55
CA MET A 1 -5.13 -13.11 25.67
C MET A 1 -5.28 -13.92 26.94
N VAL A 2 -4.43 -13.67 27.94
CA VAL A 2 -4.48 -14.36 29.25
C VAL A 2 -4.43 -13.30 30.35
N GLY A 3 -5.20 -13.50 31.42
CA GLY A 3 -5.23 -12.60 32.59
C GLY A 3 -6.64 -12.33 33.10
N PRO A 4 -6.77 -11.76 34.32
CA PRO A 4 -8.05 -11.58 35.01
C PRO A 4 -9.03 -10.67 34.25
N ARG A 5 -8.52 -9.80 33.36
CA ARG A 5 -9.33 -8.97 32.47
C ARG A 5 -10.10 -9.77 31.40
N PHE A 6 -9.73 -11.02 31.14
CA PHE A 6 -10.26 -11.83 30.04
C PHE A 6 -11.01 -13.09 30.52
N GLU A 7 -11.06 -13.35 31.83
CA GLU A 7 -11.55 -14.61 32.42
C GLU A 7 -13.06 -14.83 32.22
N GLN A 8 -13.85 -13.75 32.20
CA GLN A 8 -15.30 -13.77 31.92
C GLN A 8 -15.63 -13.10 30.58
N THR A 9 -14.63 -12.85 29.74
CA THR A 9 -14.82 -12.20 28.44
C THR A 9 -15.03 -13.25 27.35
N ALA A 10 -16.18 -13.21 26.68
CA ALA A 10 -16.44 -14.05 25.52
C ALA A 10 -15.60 -13.61 24.31
N GLN A 11 -14.52 -14.33 24.00
CA GLN A 11 -13.60 -14.02 22.90
C GLN A 11 -14.28 -13.93 21.53
N LYS A 12 -15.36 -14.69 21.31
CA LYS A 12 -16.12 -14.70 20.05
C LYS A 12 -16.71 -13.33 19.67
N PHE A 13 -16.92 -12.45 20.65
CA PHE A 13 -17.48 -11.12 20.44
C PHE A 13 -16.42 -10.01 20.51
N GLN A 14 -15.14 -10.38 20.65
CA GLN A 14 -14.05 -9.40 20.62
C GLN A 14 -13.71 -9.01 19.17
N PRO A 15 -13.22 -7.79 18.93
CA PRO A 15 -12.81 -7.36 17.59
C PRO A 15 -11.75 -8.30 16.99
N ARG A 16 -12.01 -8.76 15.76
CA ARG A 16 -11.11 -9.61 14.98
C ARG A 16 -10.98 -9.07 13.55
N PRO A 17 -10.42 -7.86 13.37
CA PRO A 17 -10.21 -7.31 12.03
C PRO A 17 -9.16 -8.11 11.26
N LEU A 18 -9.20 -7.98 9.93
CA LEU A 18 -8.18 -8.52 9.05
C LEU A 18 -6.86 -7.76 9.23
N ALA A 19 -5.73 -8.44 8.98
CA ALA A 19 -4.42 -7.82 9.05
C ALA A 19 -4.15 -7.03 7.76
N ALA A 20 -3.97 -5.71 7.88
CA ALA A 20 -3.77 -4.84 6.72
C ALA A 20 -2.49 -5.17 5.91
N ILE A 21 -1.50 -5.80 6.52
CA ILE A 21 -0.26 -6.25 5.84
C ILE A 21 -0.55 -7.31 4.76
N GLU A 22 -1.53 -8.19 4.99
CA GLU A 22 -1.92 -9.22 4.02
C GLU A 22 -2.71 -8.56 2.88
N LEU A 23 -3.68 -7.71 3.23
CA LEU A 23 -4.52 -7.00 2.26
C LEU A 23 -3.71 -6.12 1.29
N ILE A 24 -2.68 -5.41 1.77
CA ILE A 24 -1.87 -4.56 0.89
C ILE A 24 -0.90 -5.35 0.02
N ALA A 25 -0.53 -6.57 0.44
CA ALA A 25 0.31 -7.46 -0.35
C ALA A 25 -0.46 -8.03 -1.56
N GLU A 26 -1.77 -8.20 -1.43
CA GLU A 26 -2.69 -8.62 -2.51
C GLU A 26 -2.91 -7.53 -3.56
N GLU A 27 -2.82 -6.25 -3.18
CA GLU A 27 -2.98 -5.13 -4.12
C GLU A 27 -1.87 -5.17 -5.19
N PRO A 28 -2.24 -5.11 -6.49
CA PRO A 28 -1.28 -5.18 -7.58
C PRO A 28 -0.38 -3.95 -7.63
N ILE A 29 0.82 -4.14 -8.17
CA ILE A 29 1.75 -3.05 -8.45
C ILE A 29 1.19 -2.23 -9.62
N ARG A 30 1.10 -0.91 -9.43
CA ARG A 30 0.65 0.02 -10.47
C ARG A 30 1.84 0.44 -11.33
N LEU A 31 1.77 0.09 -12.60
CA LEU A 31 2.78 0.48 -13.56
C LEU A 31 2.53 1.91 -14.04
N VAL A 32 3.61 2.68 -14.19
CA VAL A 32 3.56 4.06 -14.70
C VAL A 32 4.69 4.31 -15.69
N GLU A 33 4.40 4.97 -16.80
CA GLU A 33 5.39 5.27 -17.85
C GLU A 33 6.46 6.29 -17.38
N GLY A 34 6.15 7.09 -16.37
CA GLY A 34 7.00 8.18 -15.86
C GLY A 34 8.00 7.77 -14.77
N ARG A 35 8.98 8.64 -14.52
CA ARG A 35 9.95 8.49 -13.41
C ARG A 35 9.34 8.79 -12.02
N VAL A 36 8.14 9.36 -11.98
CA VAL A 36 7.48 9.81 -10.76
C VAL A 36 6.02 9.39 -10.78
N ALA A 37 5.56 8.71 -9.73
CA ALA A 37 4.14 8.43 -9.50
C ALA A 37 3.53 9.46 -8.54
N ALA A 38 2.33 9.96 -8.85
CA ALA A 38 1.55 10.79 -7.94
C ALA A 38 0.47 9.95 -7.25
N CYS A 39 0.44 9.98 -5.92
CA CYS A 39 -0.52 9.23 -5.11
C CYS A 39 -1.22 10.16 -4.12
N ASP A 40 -2.55 10.13 -4.11
CA ASP A 40 -3.42 10.86 -3.17
C ASP A 40 -4.43 9.94 -2.48
N GLY A 41 -4.27 8.62 -2.58
CA GLY A 41 -5.19 7.65 -2.02
C GLY A 41 -6.49 7.43 -2.83
N GLY A 42 -6.64 8.05 -4.01
CA GLY A 42 -7.71 7.73 -4.97
C GLY A 42 -9.08 8.36 -4.72
N ALA A 43 -9.24 9.12 -3.63
CA ALA A 43 -10.50 9.80 -3.26
C ALA A 43 -10.35 11.33 -3.17
N GLY A 44 -9.33 11.88 -3.84
CA GLY A 44 -9.01 13.30 -3.79
C GLY A 44 -8.83 13.78 -2.34
N PRO A 45 -9.62 14.78 -1.86
CA PRO A 45 -9.50 15.27 -0.49
C PRO A 45 -9.78 14.25 0.62
N LEU A 46 -10.50 13.16 0.31
CA LEU A 46 -10.81 12.10 1.29
C LEU A 46 -9.69 11.06 1.43
N GLY A 47 -8.69 11.12 0.57
CA GLY A 47 -7.50 10.29 0.68
C GLY A 47 -6.44 10.93 1.58
N HIS A 48 -5.18 10.67 1.26
CA HIS A 48 -4.04 11.28 1.97
C HIS A 48 -3.50 12.47 1.16
N PRO A 49 -2.67 13.35 1.76
CA PRO A 49 -2.01 14.40 1.01
C PRO A 49 -1.28 13.84 -0.20
N ARG A 50 -1.40 14.52 -1.36
CA ARG A 50 -0.74 14.08 -2.58
C ARG A 50 0.77 14.04 -2.37
N ILE A 51 1.37 12.88 -2.63
CA ILE A 51 2.82 12.69 -2.65
C ILE A 51 3.30 12.28 -4.03
N PHE A 52 4.61 12.48 -4.24
CA PHE A 52 5.32 12.11 -5.45
C PHE A 52 6.39 11.07 -5.09
N ILE A 53 6.29 9.89 -5.69
CA ILE A 53 7.15 8.73 -5.40
C ILE A 53 8.18 8.63 -6.52
N ASN A 54 9.47 8.58 -6.17
CA ASN A 54 10.54 8.43 -7.15
C ASN A 54 10.69 6.96 -7.57
N LEU A 55 10.67 6.71 -8.89
CA LEU A 55 10.78 5.39 -9.50
C LEU A 55 12.05 5.22 -10.35
N ASP A 56 13.08 6.02 -10.07
CA ASP A 56 14.38 5.94 -10.74
C ASP A 56 15.13 4.63 -10.47
N LYS A 57 14.86 4.00 -9.32
CA LYS A 57 15.43 2.71 -8.96
C LYS A 57 14.52 1.58 -9.43
N PRO A 58 15.07 0.46 -9.92
CA PRO A 58 14.26 -0.68 -10.34
C PRO A 58 13.46 -1.27 -9.17
N GLY A 59 12.36 -1.93 -9.49
CA GLY A 59 11.46 -2.55 -8.53
C GLY A 59 10.33 -1.63 -8.05
N ALA A 60 9.45 -2.23 -7.25
CA ALA A 60 8.26 -1.56 -6.75
C ALA A 60 8.55 -0.69 -5.52
N HIS A 61 8.10 0.56 -5.56
CA HIS A 61 8.20 1.53 -4.46
C HIS A 61 6.82 1.80 -3.87
N ALA A 62 6.70 1.70 -2.55
CA ALA A 62 5.43 1.87 -1.86
C ALA A 62 5.15 3.33 -1.50
N CYS A 63 3.88 3.73 -1.60
CA CYS A 63 3.39 4.97 -1.00
C CYS A 63 3.50 4.88 0.53
N THR A 64 4.03 5.92 1.17
CA THR A 64 4.21 5.99 2.64
C THR A 64 2.91 6.11 3.42
N TYR A 65 1.79 6.39 2.77
CA TYR A 65 0.48 6.52 3.41
C TYR A 65 -0.37 5.25 3.23
N CYS A 66 -0.71 4.90 1.99
CA CYS A 66 -1.62 3.79 1.70
C CYS A 66 -0.92 2.45 1.44
N GLY A 67 0.40 2.43 1.27
CA GLY A 67 1.16 1.21 0.99
C GLY A 67 1.05 0.68 -0.44
N ILE A 68 0.23 1.30 -1.30
CA ILE A 68 0.13 0.93 -2.72
C ILE A 68 1.50 1.06 -3.38
N ARG A 69 1.85 0.05 -4.18
CA ARG A 69 3.15 -0.06 -4.83
C ARG A 69 3.08 0.45 -6.27
N TYR A 70 4.12 1.15 -6.66
CA TYR A 70 4.29 1.72 -8.01
C TYR A 70 5.62 1.26 -8.59
N GLU A 71 5.65 1.00 -9.89
CA GLU A 71 6.87 0.64 -10.61
C GLU A 71 6.86 1.31 -11.98
N LYS A 72 8.04 1.69 -12.45
CA LYS A 72 8.17 2.32 -13.77
C LYS A 72 8.02 1.25 -14.85
N GLU A 73 7.24 1.54 -15.90
CA GLU A 73 7.19 0.66 -17.06
C GLU A 73 8.54 0.60 -17.78
N ASP A 74 9.03 -0.61 -18.01
CA ASP A 74 10.22 -0.85 -18.81
C ASP A 74 9.88 -0.72 -20.30
N HIS A 75 9.92 0.50 -20.82
CA HIS A 75 10.06 0.70 -22.25
C HIS A 75 11.50 0.40 -22.64
N HIS A 76 11.74 -0.78 -23.20
CA HIS A 76 12.97 -1.09 -23.92
C HIS A 76 13.12 -0.13 -25.12
N HIS A 77 13.68 1.06 -24.89
CA HIS A 77 14.21 1.90 -25.95
C HIS A 77 15.48 1.22 -26.47
N GLY A 78 15.30 0.25 -27.38
CA GLY A 78 16.38 -0.30 -28.19
C GLY A 78 16.98 0.82 -29.03
N HIS A 79 18.08 1.39 -28.53
CA HIS A 79 18.98 2.20 -29.34
C HIS A 79 19.69 1.25 -30.32
N HIS A 80 19.22 1.24 -31.56
CA HIS A 80 20.01 0.89 -32.73
C HIS A 80 20.70 2.16 -33.25
#